data_AF-A0A9X1SAQ6-F1
#
_entry.id   AF-A0A9X1SAQ6-F1
#
_cell.length_a   1.000
_cell.length_b   1.000
_cell.length_c   1.000
_cell.angle_alpha   90.00
_cell.angle_beta   90.00
_cell.angle_gamma   90.00
#
_symmetry.space_group_name_H-M   'P 1'
#
loop_
_entity.id
_entity.type
_entity.pdbx_description
1 polymer ?
#
loop_
_entity_poly.entity_id
_entity_poly.type
_entity_poly.pdbx_seq_one_letter_code
_entity_poly.pdbx_strand_id
1 'polypeptide(L)'
;MSGTFWEAQPDAAEEVSVRKPAWTWVVAAVDLLIVLAVLPVVILVVVPFFLAFYLYLATVLVWLAPVLVGANIALFAWAFRRKAPGMTALSILSVLFVLVSWILLIAWQAPVVILGFTL
;
A
#
# COMPACT_ATOMS: atom_id res chain seq x y z
N MET A 1 25.08 48.33 4.77
CA MET A 1 23.81 47.88 4.19
C MET A 1 24.05 46.51 3.58
N SER A 2 23.97 45.45 4.40
CA SER A 2 24.17 44.06 3.97
C SER A 2 22.86 43.52 3.40
N GLY A 3 22.84 43.30 2.08
CA GLY A 3 21.79 42.57 1.38
C GLY A 3 21.82 41.09 1.76
N THR A 4 21.38 40.77 2.96
CA THR A 4 21.03 39.39 3.32
C THR A 4 19.59 39.16 2.90
N PHE A 5 19.46 38.59 1.71
CA PHE A 5 18.26 38.13 0.99
C PHE A 5 17.50 37.02 1.74
N TRP A 6 17.24 37.20 3.04
CA TRP A 6 16.12 36.53 3.69
C TRP A 6 14.86 37.29 3.33
N GLU A 7 14.45 37.17 2.06
CA GLU A 7 13.06 37.42 1.71
C GLU A 7 12.24 36.41 2.53
N ALA A 8 11.36 36.93 3.39
CA ALA A 8 10.34 36.11 4.00
C ALA A 8 9.64 35.39 2.84
N GLN A 9 9.79 34.06 2.78
CA GLN A 9 9.03 33.29 1.80
C GLN A 9 7.57 33.66 2.02
N PRO A 10 6.86 34.09 0.96
CA PRO A 10 5.45 34.43 1.09
C PRO A 10 4.75 33.21 1.67
N ASP A 11 4.00 33.46 2.74
CA ASP A 11 3.32 32.50 3.57
C ASP A 11 2.87 31.28 2.76
N ALA A 12 3.29 30.11 3.27
CA ALA A 12 2.88 28.81 2.79
C ALA A 12 1.44 28.89 2.30
N ALA A 13 1.28 28.83 0.97
CA ALA A 13 0.01 28.93 0.27
C ALA A 13 -1.04 28.22 1.12
N GLU A 14 -2.04 28.98 1.59
CA GLU A 14 -3.09 28.51 2.48
C GLU A 14 -3.36 27.03 2.19
N GLU A 15 -2.95 26.16 3.11
CA GLU A 15 -3.37 24.77 3.11
C GLU A 15 -4.89 24.85 3.31
N VAL A 16 -5.62 25.04 2.22
CA VAL A 16 -7.05 24.81 2.20
C VAL A 16 -7.16 23.36 2.63
N SER A 17 -7.48 23.16 3.90
CA SER A 17 -7.54 21.86 4.55
C SER A 17 -8.75 21.16 3.97
N VAL A 18 -8.62 20.68 2.73
CA VAL A 18 -9.69 19.96 2.07
C VAL A 18 -9.85 18.69 2.87
N ARG A 19 -11.00 18.61 3.55
CA ARG A 19 -11.35 17.52 4.45
C ARG A 19 -11.15 16.21 3.70
N LYS A 20 -10.22 15.39 4.20
CA LYS A 20 -9.94 14.08 3.60
C LYS A 20 -11.20 13.22 3.69
N PRO A 21 -11.65 12.59 2.60
CA PRO A 21 -12.80 11.68 2.66
C PRO A 21 -12.56 10.56 3.67
N ALA A 22 -13.59 10.10 4.39
CA ALA A 22 -13.41 9.03 5.39
C ALA A 22 -12.87 7.74 4.77
N TRP A 23 -13.25 7.42 3.53
CA TRP A 23 -12.79 6.21 2.83
C TRP A 23 -11.27 6.18 2.63
N THR A 24 -10.59 7.33 2.45
CA THR A 24 -9.14 7.36 2.25
C THR A 24 -8.40 6.89 3.50
N TRP A 25 -8.96 7.19 4.69
CA TRP A 25 -8.40 6.75 5.96
C TRP A 25 -8.62 5.26 6.19
N VAL A 26 -9.78 4.73 5.79
CA VAL A 26 -10.07 3.29 5.89
C VAL A 26 -9.09 2.50 5.02
N VAL A 27 -8.93 2.90 3.75
CA VAL A 27 -8.00 2.21 2.83
C VAL A 27 -6.56 2.31 3.34
N ALA A 28 -6.11 3.50 3.74
CA ALA A 28 -4.77 3.68 4.29
C ALA A 28 -4.54 2.86 5.59
N ALA A 29 -5.54 2.72 6.45
CA ALA A 29 -5.43 1.90 7.64
C ALA A 29 -5.29 0.41 7.28
N VAL A 30 -6.08 -0.08 6.32
CA VAL A 30 -5.97 -1.46 5.81
C VAL A 30 -4.60 -1.68 5.18
N ASP A 31 -4.12 -0.78 4.33
CA ASP A 31 -2.80 -0.88 3.70
C ASP A 31 -1.69 -0.89 4.75
N LEU A 32 -1.77 -0.04 5.77
CA LEU A 32 -0.79 -0.03 6.86
C LEU A 32 -0.78 -1.36 7.62
N LEU A 33 -1.95 -1.95 7.89
CA LEU A 33 -2.02 -3.28 8.51
C LEU A 33 -1.40 -4.35 7.62
N ILE A 34 -1.63 -4.30 6.31
CA ILE A 34 -0.99 -5.21 5.34
C ILE A 34 0.53 -5.05 5.39
N VAL A 35 1.04 -3.82 5.34
CA VAL A 35 2.48 -3.55 5.42
C VAL A 35 3.06 -4.12 6.72
N LEU A 36 2.42 -3.84 7.86
CA LEU A 36 2.89 -4.32 9.17
C LEU A 36 2.83 -5.85 9.30
N ALA A 37 1.90 -6.52 8.64
CA ALA A 37 1.79 -7.98 8.63
C ALA A 37 2.79 -8.64 7.67
N VAL A 38 2.95 -8.09 6.46
CA VAL A 38 3.73 -8.70 5.37
C VAL A 38 5.21 -8.39 5.50
N LEU A 39 5.58 -7.13 5.77
CA LEU A 39 6.97 -6.69 5.77
C LEU A 39 7.90 -7.51 6.68
N PRO A 40 7.58 -7.77 7.97
CA PRO A 40 8.46 -8.58 8.82
C PRO A 40 8.61 -10.01 8.31
N VAL A 41 7.53 -10.58 7.75
CA VAL A 41 7.52 -11.94 7.23
C VAL A 41 8.39 -12.05 5.98
N VAL A 42 8.27 -11.08 5.07
CA VAL A 42 9.09 -11.01 3.85
C VAL A 42 10.59 -10.91 4.19
N ILE A 43 10.95 -10.12 5.21
CA ILE A 43 12.35 -10.00 5.66
C ILE A 43 12.87 -11.34 6.22
N LEU A 44 12.01 -12.11 6.88
CA LEU A 44 12.37 -13.37 7.55
C LEU A 44 12.12 -14.62 6.71
N VAL A 45 11.74 -14.48 5.43
CA VAL A 45 11.28 -15.59 4.57
C VAL A 45 12.33 -16.70 4.36
N VAL A 46 13.61 -16.40 4.59
CA VAL A 46 14.72 -17.39 4.55
C VAL A 46 14.51 -18.50 5.59
N VAL A 47 13.81 -18.21 6.68
CA VAL A 47 13.46 -19.18 7.71
C VAL A 47 12.18 -19.92 7.29
N PRO A 48 12.18 -21.26 7.20
CA PRO A 48 11.05 -22.04 6.67
C PRO A 48 9.70 -21.77 7.34
N PHE A 49 9.69 -21.53 8.65
CA PHE A 49 8.48 -21.18 9.39
C PHE A 49 7.81 -19.91 8.84
N PHE A 50 8.60 -18.86 8.58
CA PHE A 50 8.09 -17.60 8.05
C PHE A 50 7.67 -17.74 6.59
N LEU A 51 8.34 -18.58 5.80
CA LEU A 51 7.88 -18.91 4.45
C LEU A 51 6.48 -19.55 4.47
N ALA A 52 6.26 -20.56 5.32
CA ALA A 52 4.95 -21.21 5.43
C ALA A 52 3.86 -20.22 5.87
N PHE A 53 4.17 -19.36 6.85
CA PHE A 53 3.26 -18.29 7.28
C PHE A 53 3.00 -17.29 6.14
N TYR A 54 4.01 -16.95 5.36
CA TYR A 54 3.86 -16.03 4.24
C TYR A 54 2.97 -16.62 3.14
N LEU A 55 3.12 -17.91 2.83
CA LEU A 55 2.26 -18.58 1.84
C LEU A 55 0.78 -18.49 2.25
N TYR A 56 0.47 -18.69 3.53
CA TYR A 56 -0.88 -18.49 4.05
C TYR A 56 -1.35 -17.05 3.88
N LEU A 57 -0.53 -16.06 4.28
CA LEU A 57 -0.87 -14.65 4.14
C LEU A 57 -1.05 -14.24 2.66
N ALA A 58 -0.21 -14.78 1.78
CA ALA A 58 -0.27 -14.58 0.35
C ALA A 58 -1.59 -15.11 -0.23
N THR A 59 -2.07 -16.27 0.20
CA THR A 59 -3.39 -16.79 -0.18
C THR A 59 -4.50 -15.81 0.20
N VAL A 60 -4.47 -15.26 1.42
CA VAL A 60 -5.47 -14.27 1.88
C VAL A 60 -5.40 -12.98 1.06
N LEU A 61 -4.20 -12.47 0.79
CA LEU A 61 -4.01 -11.24 0.02
C LEU A 61 -4.46 -11.39 -1.44
N VAL A 62 -4.14 -12.52 -2.07
CA VAL A 62 -4.56 -12.80 -3.45
C VAL A 62 -6.06 -13.02 -3.54
N TRP A 63 -6.66 -13.65 -2.52
CA TRP A 63 -8.11 -13.78 -2.43
C TRP A 63 -8.84 -12.43 -2.40
N LEU A 64 -8.29 -11.45 -1.67
CA LEU A 64 -8.81 -10.07 -1.58
C LEU A 64 -8.32 -9.15 -2.71
N ALA A 65 -7.45 -9.62 -3.60
CA ALA A 65 -6.72 -8.78 -4.54
C ALA A 65 -7.60 -7.84 -5.38
N PRO A 66 -8.75 -8.26 -5.96
CA PRO A 66 -9.54 -7.36 -6.80
C PRO A 66 -10.07 -6.15 -6.02
N VAL A 67 -10.45 -6.35 -4.77
CA VAL A 67 -10.94 -5.29 -3.88
C VAL A 67 -9.79 -4.38 -3.46
N LEU A 68 -8.66 -4.97 -3.03
CA LEU A 68 -7.49 -4.22 -2.59
C LEU A 68 -6.90 -3.38 -3.72
N VAL A 69 -6.73 -3.96 -4.91
CA VAL A 69 -6.20 -3.27 -6.10
C VAL A 69 -7.15 -2.14 -6.52
N GLY A 70 -8.45 -2.39 -6.57
CA GLY A 70 -9.44 -1.36 -6.90
C GLY A 70 -9.42 -0.19 -5.92
N ALA A 71 -9.40 -0.48 -4.62
CA ALA A 71 -9.30 0.54 -3.56
C ALA A 71 -7.99 1.34 -3.63
N ASN A 72 -6.88 0.66 -3.91
CA ASN A 72 -5.56 1.28 -4.02
C ASN A 72 -5.41 2.15 -5.27
N ILE A 73 -5.98 1.75 -6.41
CA ILE A 73 -6.02 2.60 -7.61
C ILE A 73 -6.81 3.88 -7.32
N ALA A 74 -7.95 3.77 -6.64
CA ALA A 74 -8.75 4.93 -6.25
C ALA A 74 -7.99 5.85 -5.27
N LEU A 75 -7.34 5.26 -4.25
CA LEU A 75 -6.53 6.00 -3.28
C LEU A 75 -5.34 6.69 -3.96
N PHE A 76 -4.63 5.98 -4.83
CA PHE A 76 -3.51 6.52 -5.62
C PHE A 76 -3.95 7.70 -6.47
N ALA A 77 -5.03 7.56 -7.25
CA ALA A 77 -5.52 8.62 -8.11
C ALA A 77 -5.94 9.87 -7.31
N TRP A 78 -6.57 9.67 -6.14
CA TRP A 78 -6.92 10.77 -5.24
C TRP A 78 -5.68 11.42 -4.61
N ALA A 79 -4.76 10.62 -4.06
CA ALA A 79 -3.56 11.10 -3.36
C ALA A 79 -2.58 11.80 -4.31
N PHE A 80 -2.44 11.28 -5.53
CA PHE A 80 -1.60 11.88 -6.58
C PHE A 80 -2.10 13.27 -6.99
N ARG A 81 -3.42 13.40 -7.24
CA ARG A 81 -4.03 14.71 -7.56
C ARG A 81 -3.89 15.72 -6.43
N ARG A 82 -3.83 15.26 -5.18
CA ARG A 82 -3.73 16.09 -3.98
C ARG A 82 -2.29 16.28 -3.47
N LYS A 83 -1.28 15.76 -4.18
CA LYS A 83 0.13 15.80 -3.77
C LYS A 83 0.36 15.28 -2.35
N ALA A 84 -0.30 14.18 -1.98
CA ALA A 84 -0.16 13.53 -0.67
C ALA A 84 0.83 12.35 -0.73
N PRO A 85 2.16 12.59 -0.60
CA PRO A 85 3.19 11.61 -0.93
C PRO A 85 3.10 10.32 -0.10
N GLY A 86 2.77 10.44 1.19
CA GLY A 86 2.68 9.27 2.07
C GLY A 86 1.56 8.30 1.67
N MET A 87 0.37 8.83 1.32
CA MET A 87 -0.75 7.98 0.88
C MET A 87 -0.51 7.40 -0.52
N THR A 88 0.13 8.17 -1.41
CA THR A 88 0.56 7.66 -2.72
C THR A 88 1.54 6.49 -2.57
N ALA A 89 2.59 6.66 -1.75
CA ALA A 89 3.59 5.62 -1.52
C ALA A 89 2.98 4.36 -0.89
N LEU A 90 2.12 4.52 0.12
CA LEU A 90 1.43 3.43 0.77
C LEU A 90 0.57 2.64 -0.23
N SER A 91 -0.15 3.34 -1.12
CA SER A 91 -1.00 2.69 -2.10
C SER A 91 -0.23 1.86 -3.13
N ILE A 92 0.93 2.35 -3.58
CA ILE A 92 1.82 1.60 -4.47
C ILE A 92 2.36 0.38 -3.74
N LEU A 93 2.84 0.55 -2.50
CA LEU A 93 3.44 -0.52 -1.73
C LEU A 93 2.46 -1.67 -1.47
N SER A 94 1.19 -1.34 -1.17
CA SER A 94 0.12 -2.33 -0.98
C SER A 94 -0.12 -3.16 -2.25
N VAL A 95 -0.21 -2.51 -3.42
CA VAL A 95 -0.34 -3.20 -4.72
C VAL A 95 0.86 -4.09 -5.01
N LEU A 96 2.07 -3.63 -4.71
CA LEU A 96 3.29 -4.44 -4.87
C LEU A 96 3.25 -5.68 -3.99
N PHE A 97 2.77 -5.60 -2.75
CA PHE A 97 2.65 -6.78 -1.89
C PHE A 97 1.64 -7.80 -2.43
N VAL A 98 0.52 -7.35 -3.00
CA VAL A 98 -0.43 -8.24 -3.69
C VAL A 98 0.24 -8.93 -4.87
N LEU A 99 1.02 -8.20 -5.68
CA LEU A 99 1.75 -8.76 -6.82
C LEU A 99 2.79 -9.80 -6.38
N VAL A 100 3.61 -9.48 -5.37
CA VAL A 100 4.61 -10.40 -4.83
C VAL A 100 3.95 -11.66 -4.26
N SER A 101 2.83 -11.50 -3.55
CA SER A 101 2.04 -12.62 -3.03
C SER A 101 1.54 -13.53 -4.14
N TRP A 102 1.03 -12.95 -5.24
CA TRP A 102 0.61 -13.71 -6.41
C TRP A 102 1.78 -14.50 -7.02
N ILE A 103 2.91 -13.83 -7.27
CA ILE A 103 4.11 -14.46 -7.86
C ILE A 103 4.60 -15.60 -6.96
N LEU A 104 4.59 -15.41 -5.64
CA LEU A 104 4.99 -16.44 -4.69
C LEU A 104 4.09 -17.67 -4.77
N LEU A 105 2.77 -17.50 -4.80
CA LEU A 105 1.84 -18.63 -4.91
C LEU A 105 2.06 -19.41 -6.21
N ILE A 106 2.26 -18.71 -7.33
CA ILE A 106 2.59 -19.36 -8.62
C ILE A 106 3.92 -20.12 -8.52
N ALA A 107 4.97 -19.49 -7.99
CA ALA A 107 6.28 -20.11 -7.86
C ALA A 107 6.23 -21.35 -6.96
N TRP A 108 5.37 -21.34 -5.94
CA TRP A 108 5.11 -22.47 -5.05
C TRP A 108 4.14 -23.51 -5.62
N GLN A 109 3.55 -23.26 -6.81
CA GLN A 109 2.50 -24.10 -7.40
C GLN A 109 1.29 -24.28 -6.46
N ALA A 110 1.03 -23.28 -5.61
CA ALA A 110 -0.15 -23.24 -4.77
C ALA A 110 -1.39 -22.84 -5.60
N PRO A 111 -2.58 -23.36 -5.27
CA PRO A 111 -3.82 -22.95 -5.94
C PRO A 111 -4.05 -21.45 -5.73
N VAL A 112 -4.24 -20.73 -6.85
CA VAL A 112 -4.50 -19.30 -6.83
C VAL A 112 -6.02 -19.09 -6.76
N VAL A 113 -6.51 -18.68 -5.61
CA VAL A 113 -7.95 -18.43 -5.41
C VAL A 113 -8.20 -16.93 -5.34
N ILE A 114 -9.07 -16.42 -6.21
CA ILE A 114 -9.45 -15.01 -6.27
C ILE A 114 -10.96 -14.92 -6.05
N LEU A 115 -11.39 -14.26 -4.97
CA LEU A 115 -12.81 -14.13 -4.60
C LEU A 115 -13.60 -15.46 -4.63
N GLY A 116 -12.94 -16.59 -4.35
CA GLY A 116 -13.54 -17.92 -4.34
C GLY A 116 -13.45 -18.71 -5.65
N PHE A 117 -12.91 -18.13 -6.72
CA PHE A 117 -12.63 -18.84 -7.97
C PHE A 117 -11.18 -19.29 -8.00
N THR A 118 -10.96 -20.59 -8.23
CA THR A 118 -9.63 -21.19 -8.43
C THR A 118 -9.17 -20.99 -9.87
N LEU A 119 -7.95 -20.49 -10.05
CA LEU A 119 -7.22 -20.41 -11.32
C LEU A 119 -6.30 -21.61 -11.51
#